data_AF-A0A180F2I9-F1
#
_entry.id   AF-A0A180F2I9-F1
#
_cell.length_a   1.000
_cell.length_b   1.000
_cell.length_c   1.000
_cell.angle_alpha   90.00
_cell.angle_beta   90.00
_cell.angle_gamma   90.00
#
_symmetry.space_group_name_H-M   'P 1'
#
loop_
_entity.id
_entity.type
_entity.pdbx_description
1 polymer ?
#
loop_
_entity_poly.entity_id
_entity_poly.type
_entity_poly.pdbx_seq_one_letter_code
_entity_poly.pdbx_strand_id
1 'polypeptide(L)'
;MNPDCQLSSRMFEGSVNPDATVVVSDEFAKQITMQTAEVLDNASIHRSKKFTDKAAQRAKMDLQIRFLHPYSPELNKTEILRRFIKYNRISFEAFLNFQNLKDRLTDVLHKIGSECQIKFY
;
A
#
# COMPACT_ATOMS: atom_id res chain seq x y z
N MET A 1 0.16 -1.18 -5.41
CA MET A 1 -0.12 -0.60 -6.75
C MET A 1 1.01 -0.97 -7.68
N ASN A 2 0.70 -1.41 -8.90
CA ASN A 2 1.70 -1.87 -9.87
C ASN A 2 2.10 -0.74 -10.87
N PRO A 3 3.06 -0.97 -11.78
CA PRO A 3 3.44 0.02 -12.81
C PRO A 3 2.29 0.50 -13.70
N ASP A 4 1.26 -0.33 -13.92
CA ASP A 4 0.06 0.00 -14.71
C ASP A 4 -0.98 0.82 -13.93
N CYS A 5 -0.58 1.39 -12.78
CA CYS A 5 -1.43 2.19 -11.90
C CYS A 5 -2.64 1.41 -11.33
N GLN A 6 -2.62 0.08 -11.34
CA GLN A 6 -3.65 -0.74 -10.71
C GLN A 6 -3.41 -0.77 -9.19
N LEU A 7 -4.43 -0.38 -8.42
CA LEU A 7 -4.39 -0.31 -6.96
C LEU A 7 -5.29 -1.38 -6.35
N SER A 8 -4.75 -2.14 -5.40
CA SER A 8 -5.53 -2.89 -4.43
C SER A 8 -5.38 -2.20 -3.09
N SER A 9 -6.50 -1.85 -2.46
CA SER A 9 -6.55 -1.12 -1.20
C SER A 9 -7.50 -1.80 -0.23
N ARG A 10 -7.18 -1.71 1.07
CA ARG A 10 -8.05 -2.17 2.15
C ARG A 10 -8.12 -1.11 3.23
N MET A 11 -9.33 -0.90 3.74
CA MET A 11 -9.58 -0.02 4.88
C MET A 11 -9.82 -0.89 6.12
N PHE A 12 -9.18 -0.53 7.21
CA PHE A 12 -9.40 -1.15 8.51
C PHE A 12 -9.34 -0.03 9.56
N GLU A 13 -10.09 -0.18 10.64
CA GLU A 13 -10.08 0.75 11.77
C GLU A 13 -9.26 0.14 12.91
N GLY A 14 -8.29 0.91 13.43
CA GLY A 14 -7.35 0.47 14.46
C GLY A 14 -5.89 0.69 14.06
N SER A 15 -4.97 0.06 14.78
CA SER A 15 -3.53 0.18 14.52
C SER A 15 -3.04 -0.86 13.53
N VAL A 16 -2.28 -0.45 12.51
CA VAL A 16 -1.49 -1.40 11.71
C VAL A 16 -0.37 -1.94 12.59
N ASN A 17 -0.37 -3.25 12.84
CA ASN A 17 0.68 -3.94 13.57
C ASN A 17 1.34 -5.01 12.66
N PRO A 18 2.42 -5.67 13.11
CA PRO A 18 3.06 -6.73 12.33
C PRO A 18 2.09 -7.83 11.87
N ASP A 19 1.13 -8.24 12.70
CA ASP A 19 0.10 -9.22 12.34
C ASP A 19 -0.72 -8.80 11.13
N ALA A 20 -1.24 -7.58 11.14
CA ALA A 20 -2.02 -7.04 10.05
C ALA A 20 -1.20 -6.99 8.75
N THR A 21 0.05 -6.54 8.81
CA THR A 21 0.92 -6.49 7.61
C THR A 21 1.24 -7.89 7.08
N VAL A 22 1.36 -8.88 7.96
CA VAL A 22 1.61 -10.26 7.59
C VAL A 22 0.41 -10.85 6.84
N VAL A 23 -0.80 -10.65 7.36
CA VAL A 23 -2.04 -11.12 6.72
C VAL A 23 -2.20 -10.49 5.33
N VAL A 24 -1.99 -9.19 5.21
CA VAL A 24 -2.14 -8.48 3.93
C VAL A 24 -1.15 -8.99 2.88
N SER A 25 0.13 -9.12 3.23
CA SER A 25 1.17 -9.59 2.29
C SER A 25 0.98 -11.08 1.93
N ASP A 26 0.59 -11.93 2.88
CA ASP A 26 0.30 -13.35 2.62
C ASP A 26 -0.91 -13.56 1.71
N GLU A 27 -1.96 -12.76 1.88
CA GLU A 27 -3.12 -12.81 0.99
C GLU A 27 -2.81 -12.23 -0.39
N PHE A 28 -1.99 -11.18 -0.46
CA PHE A 28 -1.50 -10.66 -1.73
C PHE A 28 -0.67 -11.71 -2.47
N ALA A 29 0.19 -12.46 -1.77
CA ALA A 29 0.96 -13.56 -2.36
C ALA A 29 0.07 -14.65 -3.02
N LYS A 30 -1.16 -14.85 -2.55
CA LYS A 30 -2.11 -15.80 -3.15
C LYS A 30 -2.76 -15.28 -4.43
N GLN A 31 -2.69 -13.97 -4.69
CA GLN A 31 -3.35 -13.31 -5.82
C GLN A 31 -2.40 -13.06 -7.00
N ILE A 32 -1.09 -13.16 -6.80
CA ILE A 32 -0.13 -12.92 -7.88
C ILE A 32 -0.15 -14.06 -8.90
N THR A 33 0.07 -13.73 -10.16
CA THR A 33 0.09 -14.68 -11.29
C THR A 33 1.46 -14.77 -11.96
N MET A 34 2.43 -14.01 -11.46
CA MET A 34 3.80 -13.96 -11.95
C MET A 34 4.75 -13.54 -10.83
N GLN A 35 6.05 -13.75 -11.04
CA GLN A 35 7.07 -13.27 -10.11
C GLN A 35 6.92 -11.78 -9.82
N THR A 36 6.73 -11.46 -8.54
CA THR A 36 6.38 -10.12 -8.08
C THR A 36 7.34 -9.67 -6.99
N ALA A 37 7.80 -8.43 -7.09
CA ALA A 37 8.57 -7.79 -6.03
C ALA A 37 7.67 -6.84 -5.22
N GLU A 38 7.47 -7.13 -3.93
CA GLU A 38 6.82 -6.22 -2.98
C GLU A 38 7.87 -5.26 -2.41
N VAL A 39 7.75 -3.98 -2.75
CA VAL A 39 8.68 -2.92 -2.32
C VAL A 39 8.12 -2.20 -1.10
N LEU A 40 8.86 -2.24 0.01
CA LEU A 40 8.44 -1.68 1.31
C LEU A 40 9.44 -0.64 1.81
N ASP A 41 8.95 0.31 2.61
CA ASP A 41 9.81 1.18 3.41
C ASP A 41 10.37 0.43 4.63
N ASN A 42 11.17 1.13 5.44
CA ASN A 42 11.85 0.55 6.60
C ASN A 42 11.03 0.64 7.91
N ALA A 43 9.70 0.80 7.84
CA ALA A 43 8.89 0.83 9.05
C ALA A 43 9.09 -0.44 9.90
N SER A 44 9.08 -0.28 11.24
CA SER A 44 9.34 -1.38 12.18
C SER A 44 8.39 -2.58 12.01
N ILE A 45 7.16 -2.33 11.55
CA ILE A 45 6.18 -3.39 11.23
C ILE A 45 6.65 -4.29 10.08
N HIS A 46 7.24 -3.72 9.03
CA HIS A 46 7.78 -4.46 7.87
C HIS A 46 9.13 -5.13 8.17
N ARG A 47 9.90 -4.57 9.11
CA ARG A 47 11.18 -5.13 9.58
C ARG A 47 11.06 -6.09 10.76
N SER A 48 9.84 -6.28 11.28
CA SER A 48 9.60 -7.16 12.43
C SER A 48 9.96 -8.61 12.09
N LYS A 49 10.47 -9.35 13.08
CA LYS A 49 10.78 -10.78 12.93
C LYS A 49 9.59 -11.57 12.37
N LYS A 50 8.38 -11.26 12.87
CA LYS A 50 7.13 -11.86 12.43
C LYS A 50 6.86 -11.69 10.93
N PHE A 51 7.23 -10.54 10.37
CA PHE A 51 7.12 -10.29 8.94
C PHE A 51 8.25 -10.94 8.16
N THR A 52 9.50 -10.78 8.60
CA THR A 52 10.68 -11.28 7.87
C THR A 52 10.80 -12.80 7.85
N ASP A 53 10.35 -13.50 8.91
CA ASP A 53 10.39 -14.97 9.00
C ASP A 53 9.53 -15.64 7.90
N LYS A 54 8.55 -14.91 7.33
CA LYS A 54 7.72 -15.40 6.22
C LYS A 54 8.33 -15.18 4.84
N ALA A 55 9.48 -14.50 4.73
CA ALA A 55 10.08 -14.17 3.44
C ALA A 55 10.38 -15.42 2.59
N ALA A 56 10.89 -16.50 3.20
CA ALA A 56 11.16 -17.74 2.49
C ALA A 56 9.88 -18.44 2.00
N GLN A 57 8.80 -18.38 2.78
CA GLN A 57 7.49 -18.90 2.38
C GLN A 57 6.93 -18.11 1.20
N ARG A 58 6.99 -16.78 1.26
CA ARG A 58 6.51 -15.87 0.20
C ARG A 58 7.33 -16.01 -1.09
N ALA A 59 8.65 -16.19 -0.96
CA ALA A 59 9.52 -16.43 -2.11
C ALA A 59 9.16 -17.72 -2.88
N LYS A 60 8.70 -18.78 -2.18
CA LYS A 60 8.17 -20.00 -2.81
C LYS A 60 6.84 -19.79 -3.52
N MET A 61 6.12 -18.72 -3.16
CA MET A 61 4.90 -18.26 -3.82
C MET A 61 5.19 -17.14 -4.83
N ASP A 62 6.44 -17.03 -5.31
CA ASP A 62 6.88 -16.02 -6.28
C ASP A 62 6.78 -14.55 -5.82
N LEU A 63 6.60 -14.31 -4.52
CA LEU A 63 6.61 -12.97 -3.91
C LEU A 63 7.95 -12.68 -3.23
N GLN A 64 8.73 -11.77 -3.82
CA GLN A 64 10.03 -11.32 -3.32
C GLN A 64 9.88 -10.01 -2.54
N ILE A 65 10.33 -9.98 -1.28
CA ILE A 65 10.31 -8.75 -0.48
C ILE A 65 11.57 -7.92 -0.76
N ARG A 66 11.39 -6.64 -1.10
CA ARG A 66 12.47 -5.67 -1.30
C ARG A 66 12.25 -4.47 -0.41
N PHE A 67 13.30 -4.00 0.25
CA PHE A 67 13.25 -2.80 1.07
C PHE A 67 13.92 -1.65 0.35
N LEU A 68 13.32 -0.47 0.43
CA LEU A 68 13.94 0.77 -0.02
C LEU A 68 15.15 1.14 0.86
N HIS A 69 16.01 2.00 0.35
CA HIS A 69 17.02 2.65 1.17
C HIS A 69 16.36 3.47 2.30
N PRO A 70 17.00 3.57 3.48
CA PRO A 70 16.50 4.43 4.54
C PRO A 70 16.37 5.88 4.06
N TYR A 71 15.31 6.56 4.50
CA TYR A 71 15.05 7.97 4.19
C TYR A 71 14.97 8.32 2.70
N SER A 72 14.46 7.40 1.88
CA SER A 72 14.18 7.62 0.43
C SER A 72 12.67 7.68 0.12
N PRO A 73 11.92 8.66 0.66
CA PRO A 73 10.48 8.82 0.42
C PRO A 73 10.13 9.01 -1.06
N GLU A 74 11.02 9.64 -1.84
CA GLU A 74 10.88 9.86 -3.27
C GLU A 74 10.83 8.56 -4.09
N LEU A 75 11.42 7.48 -3.57
CA LEU A 75 11.36 6.15 -4.18
C LEU A 75 10.12 5.35 -3.77
N ASN A 76 9.36 5.83 -2.78
CA ASN A 76 8.18 5.16 -2.27
C ASN A 76 6.92 5.60 -3.02
N LYS A 77 6.49 4.80 -4.00
CA LYS A 77 5.25 5.06 -4.77
C LYS A 77 4.01 5.26 -3.89
N THR A 78 3.93 4.58 -2.75
CA THR A 78 2.80 4.76 -1.81
C THR A 78 2.81 6.15 -1.19
N GLU A 79 3.98 6.77 -1.01
CA GLU A 79 4.06 8.14 -0.53
C GLU A 79 3.57 9.15 -1.58
N ILE A 80 3.96 8.98 -2.84
CA ILE A 80 3.45 9.78 -3.97
C ILE A 80 1.92 9.65 -4.05
N LEU A 81 1.40 8.42 -3.97
CA LEU A 81 -0.02 8.11 -3.94
C LEU A 81 -0.73 8.86 -2.79
N ARG A 82 -0.21 8.78 -1.56
CA ARG A 82 -0.80 9.46 -0.40
C ARG A 82 -0.80 10.98 -0.56
N ARG A 83 0.29 11.57 -1.06
CA ARG A 83 0.37 13.02 -1.34
C ARG A 83 -0.69 13.42 -2.37
N PHE A 84 -0.79 12.69 -3.47
CA PHE A 84 -1.79 12.93 -4.51
C PHE A 84 -3.23 12.86 -3.96
N ILE A 85 -3.55 11.82 -3.18
CA ILE A 85 -4.89 11.67 -2.58
C ILE A 85 -5.20 12.88 -1.68
N LYS A 86 -4.28 13.20 -0.76
CA LYS A 86 -4.49 14.24 0.25
C LYS A 86 -4.63 15.64 -0.36
N TYR A 87 -3.80 15.98 -1.34
CA TYR A 87 -3.71 17.35 -1.85
C TYR A 87 -4.49 17.59 -3.15
N ASN A 88 -4.80 16.54 -3.92
CA ASN A 88 -5.37 16.70 -5.27
C ASN A 88 -6.72 16.00 -5.45
N ARG A 89 -7.17 15.17 -4.50
CA ARG A 89 -8.40 14.35 -4.66
C ARG A 89 -9.38 14.45 -3.51
N ILE A 90 -8.92 14.68 -2.29
CA ILE A 90 -9.79 14.86 -1.14
C ILE A 90 -9.98 16.36 -0.89
N SER A 91 -11.22 16.82 -0.88
CA SER A 91 -11.57 18.20 -0.55
C SER A 91 -11.57 18.43 0.96
N PHE A 92 -11.48 19.69 1.39
CA PHE A 92 -11.41 20.04 2.82
C PHE A 92 -12.68 19.61 3.58
N GLU A 93 -13.84 19.56 2.91
CA GLU A 93 -15.12 19.14 3.48
C GLU A 93 -15.12 17.66 3.91
N ALA A 94 -14.26 16.84 3.32
CA ALA A 94 -14.11 15.44 3.71
C ALA A 94 -13.64 15.31 5.17
N PHE A 95 -12.92 16.31 5.70
CA PHE A 95 -12.38 16.31 7.05
C PHE A 95 -13.37 16.78 8.12
N LEU A 96 -14.60 17.17 7.74
CA LEU A 96 -15.62 17.64 8.71
C LEU A 96 -16.04 16.55 9.71
N ASN A 97 -16.01 15.28 9.31
CA ASN A 97 -16.18 14.16 10.22
C ASN A 97 -15.52 12.89 9.67
N PHE A 98 -15.31 11.90 10.55
CA PHE A 98 -14.61 10.67 10.20
C PHE A 98 -15.34 9.83 9.13
N GLN A 99 -16.67 9.80 9.13
CA GLN A 99 -17.44 9.06 8.14
C GLN A 99 -17.30 9.67 6.74
N ASN A 100 -17.41 11.00 6.63
CA ASN A 100 -17.16 11.73 5.38
C ASN A 100 -15.77 11.43 4.82
N LEU A 101 -14.74 11.42 5.69
CA LEU A 101 -13.37 11.10 5.28
C LEU A 101 -13.29 9.68 4.72
N LYS A 102 -13.88 8.69 5.41
CA LYS A 102 -13.91 7.30 4.94
C LYS A 102 -14.61 7.15 3.60
N ASP A 103 -15.77 7.77 3.44
CA ASP A 103 -16.58 7.64 2.22
C ASP A 103 -15.84 8.27 1.03
N ARG A 104 -15.30 9.48 1.21
CA ARG A 104 -14.53 10.17 0.17
C ARG A 104 -13.23 9.46 -0.16
N LEU A 105 -12.51 8.95 0.85
CA LEU A 105 -11.29 8.18 0.62
C LEU A 105 -11.59 6.89 -0.13
N THR A 106 -12.67 6.18 0.21
CA THR A 106 -13.08 4.94 -0.47
C THR A 106 -13.42 5.20 -1.94
N ASP A 107 -14.20 6.25 -2.22
CA ASP A 107 -14.51 6.66 -3.60
C ASP A 107 -13.24 6.98 -4.41
N VAL A 108 -12.31 7.76 -3.84
CA VAL A 108 -11.04 8.09 -4.49
C VAL A 108 -10.19 6.84 -4.75
N LEU A 109 -10.12 5.91 -3.80
CA LEU A 109 -9.35 4.67 -3.93
C LEU A 109 -9.89 3.78 -5.07
N HIS A 110 -11.21 3.67 -5.22
CA HIS A 110 -11.84 2.91 -6.31
C HIS A 110 -11.64 3.54 -7.70
N LYS A 111 -11.43 4.85 -7.76
CA LYS A 111 -11.18 5.58 -9.01
C LYS A 111 -9.73 5.56 -9.48
N ILE A 112 -8.78 5.15 -8.62
CA ILE A 112 -7.37 5.07 -8.99
C ILE A 112 -7.13 3.91 -9.95
N GLY A 113 -6.45 4.19 -11.07
CA GLY A 113 -6.19 3.22 -12.14
C GLY A 113 -7.26 3.16 -13.23
N SER A 114 -8.48 3.65 -12.96
CA SER A 114 -9.56 3.75 -13.94
C SER A 114 -9.77 5.20 -14.41
N GLU A 115 -10.22 6.07 -13.51
CA GLU A 115 -10.51 7.48 -13.75
C GLU A 115 -9.37 8.41 -13.31
N CYS A 116 -8.50 7.92 -12.42
CA CYS A 116 -7.37 8.65 -11.86
C CYS A 116 -6.06 7.93 -12.16
N GLN A 117 -5.35 8.40 -13.17
CA GLN A 117 -3.97 8.01 -13.42
C GLN A 117 -3.00 8.89 -12.62
N ILE A 118 -2.05 8.25 -11.95
CA ILE A 118 -1.00 8.93 -11.18
C ILE A 118 0.31 8.69 -11.90
N LYS A 119 1.08 9.76 -12.09
CA LYS A 119 2.42 9.68 -12.67
C LYS A 119 3.45 9.61 -11.54
N PHE A 120 4.31 8.60 -11.58
CA PHE A 120 5.34 8.30 -10.56
C PHE A 120 6.74 8.69 -11.05
N TYR A 121 6.84 9.84 -11.72
CA TYR A 121 8.12 10.44 -12.12
C TYR A 121 8.61 11.45 -11.08
#